data_AF-A0A940PZI2-F1
#
_entry.id   AF-A0A940PZI2-F1
#
_cell.length_a   1.000
_cell.length_b   1.000
_cell.length_c   1.000
_cell.angle_alpha   90.00
_cell.angle_beta   90.00
_cell.angle_gamma   90.00
#
_symmetry.space_group_name_H-M   'P 1'
#
loop_
_entity.id
_entity.type
_entity.pdbx_description
1 polymer ?
#
loop_
_entity_poly.entity_id
_entity_poly.type
_entity_poly.pdbx_seq_one_letter_code
_entity_poly.pdbx_strand_id
1 'polypeptide(L)'
;MSDSDIRHSERFAVVSCDVLPEVFLKVMEVKRLLACGEEKSSASACKRADISRSAFYKYRDSVFTYEEKLKGRIVSLYAVLRDNPGVLSSLLSCLHKCNANVLTLNQSVPIDGAAAVTVTVKLSGGPMDGATLRKEVCSVEGVVEARLISEE
;
A
#
# COMPACT_ATOMS: atom_id res chain seq x y z
N MET A 1 31.12 -29.63 -3.14
CA MET A 1 30.46 -28.91 -2.03
C MET A 1 31.13 -27.54 -1.97
N SER A 2 30.48 -26.41 -2.19
CA SER A 2 29.05 -26.09 -2.22
C SER A 2 28.86 -24.86 -3.11
N ASP A 3 27.92 -24.99 -4.04
CA ASP A 3 27.40 -23.98 -4.94
C ASP A 3 26.14 -23.43 -4.26
N SER A 4 26.23 -22.28 -3.57
CA SER A 4 25.06 -21.58 -2.99
C SER A 4 25.47 -20.23 -2.43
N ASP A 5 25.09 -19.15 -3.13
CA ASP A 5 24.60 -17.87 -2.57
C ASP A 5 24.89 -16.66 -3.47
N ILE A 6 24.41 -16.70 -4.72
CA ILE A 6 24.11 -15.46 -5.44
C ILE A 6 22.66 -15.10 -5.13
N ARG A 7 22.48 -14.30 -4.06
CA ARG A 7 21.24 -13.53 -3.85
C ARG A 7 21.04 -12.66 -5.08
N HIS A 8 20.06 -13.01 -5.93
CA HIS A 8 19.67 -12.16 -7.06
C HIS A 8 19.17 -10.83 -6.50
N SER A 9 20.01 -9.80 -6.52
CA SER A 9 19.56 -8.42 -6.30
C SER A 9 18.56 -8.10 -7.41
N GLU A 10 17.29 -7.89 -7.08
CA GLU A 10 16.28 -7.47 -8.05
C GLU A 10 16.68 -6.11 -8.66
N ARG A 11 17.26 -6.14 -9.86
CA ARG A 11 17.67 -4.95 -10.60
C ARG A 11 16.52 -4.52 -11.52
N PHE A 12 16.08 -3.28 -11.36
CA PHE A 12 15.05 -2.68 -12.20
C PHE A 12 15.69 -1.73 -13.22
N ALA A 13 15.17 -1.73 -14.44
CA ALA A 13 15.59 -0.82 -15.51
C ALA A 13 14.39 -0.01 -16.00
N VAL A 14 14.61 1.27 -16.29
CA VAL A 14 13.62 2.12 -16.97
C VAL A 14 13.89 2.02 -18.46
N VAL A 15 12.87 1.66 -19.22
CA VAL A 15 12.96 1.39 -20.66
C VAL A 15 11.82 2.14 -21.36
N SER A 16 12.09 2.71 -22.54
CA SER A 16 11.04 3.36 -23.34
C SER A 16 10.01 2.33 -23.81
N CYS A 17 8.72 2.68 -23.80
CA CYS A 17 7.66 1.80 -24.28
C CYS A 17 7.84 1.37 -25.73
N ASP A 18 8.45 2.21 -26.57
CA ASP A 18 8.64 1.96 -28.00
C ASP A 18 9.57 0.78 -28.31
N VAL A 19 10.45 0.43 -27.37
CA VAL A 19 11.38 -0.69 -27.51
C VAL A 19 10.91 -1.94 -26.79
N LEU A 20 9.79 -1.86 -26.06
CA LEU A 20 9.25 -3.01 -25.33
C LEU A 20 8.52 -3.96 -26.29
N PRO A 21 8.69 -5.28 -26.10
CA PRO A 21 7.80 -6.26 -26.71
C PRO A 21 6.34 -5.94 -26.39
N GLU A 22 5.48 -6.02 -27.42
CA GLU A 22 4.04 -5.71 -27.33
C GLU A 22 3.33 -6.48 -26.19
N VAL A 23 3.80 -7.70 -25.88
CA VAL A 23 3.27 -8.51 -24.78
C VAL A 23 3.29 -7.79 -23.43
N PHE A 24 4.29 -6.94 -23.15
CA PHE A 24 4.35 -6.20 -21.89
C PHE A 24 3.33 -5.07 -21.84
N LEU A 25 3.15 -4.36 -22.96
CA LEU A 25 2.10 -3.34 -23.09
C LEU A 25 0.71 -3.96 -22.91
N LYS A 26 0.48 -5.15 -23.51
CA LYS A 26 -0.76 -5.91 -23.35
C LYS A 26 -0.98 -6.37 -21.90
N VAL A 27 0.06 -6.78 -21.18
CA VAL A 27 -0.03 -7.11 -19.75
C VAL A 27 -0.44 -5.88 -18.93
N MET A 28 0.13 -4.71 -19.22
CA MET A 28 -0.25 -3.45 -18.56
C MET A 28 -1.72 -3.09 -18.86
N GLU A 29 -2.19 -3.29 -20.10
CA GLU A 29 -3.57 -3.04 -20.47
C GLU A 29 -4.55 -4.00 -19.76
N VAL A 30 -4.23 -5.30 -19.64
CA VAL A 30 -5.02 -6.24 -18.84
C VAL A 30 -5.15 -5.76 -17.39
N LYS A 31 -4.05 -5.33 -16.79
CA LYS A 31 -4.06 -4.79 -15.41
C LYS A 31 -4.91 -3.53 -15.30
N ARG A 32 -4.83 -2.62 -16.28
CA ARG A 32 -5.63 -1.40 -16.35
C ARG A 32 -7.13 -1.72 -16.43
N LEU A 33 -7.53 -2.62 -17.33
CA LEU A 33 -8.92 -3.05 -17.49
C LEU A 33 -9.52 -3.63 -16.20
N LEU A 34 -8.73 -4.41 -15.46
CA LEU A 34 -9.13 -4.96 -14.16
C LEU A 34 -9.20 -3.87 -13.09
N ALA A 35 -8.23 -2.96 -13.03
CA ALA A 35 -8.17 -1.89 -12.03
C ALA A 35 -9.31 -0.86 -12.21
N CYS A 36 -9.68 -0.55 -13.46
CA CYS A 36 -10.81 0.34 -13.78
C CYS A 36 -12.18 -0.35 -13.67
N GLY A 37 -12.22 -1.66 -13.38
CA GLY A 37 -13.46 -2.43 -13.31
C GLY A 37 -14.18 -2.61 -14.66
N GLU A 38 -13.51 -2.28 -15.77
CA GLU A 38 -14.06 -2.45 -17.12
C GLU A 38 -14.26 -3.93 -17.46
N GLU A 39 -13.49 -4.81 -16.84
CA GLU A 39 -13.56 -6.25 -16.98
C GLU A 39 -13.62 -6.94 -15.62
N LYS A 40 -14.53 -7.91 -15.48
CA LYS A 40 -14.78 -8.60 -14.20
C LYS A 40 -13.81 -9.74 -13.91
N SER A 41 -13.04 -10.17 -14.91
CA SER A 41 -12.17 -11.35 -14.78
C SER A 41 -10.89 -11.19 -15.59
N SER A 42 -9.80 -11.80 -15.12
CA SER A 42 -8.54 -11.84 -15.87
C SER A 42 -8.70 -12.48 -17.25
N ALA A 43 -9.60 -13.48 -17.38
CA ALA A 43 -9.87 -14.13 -18.65
C ALA A 43 -10.53 -13.20 -19.68
N SER A 44 -11.52 -12.40 -19.26
CA SER A 44 -12.21 -11.46 -20.15
C SER A 44 -11.31 -10.27 -20.50
N ALA A 45 -10.54 -9.77 -19.54
CA ALA A 45 -9.51 -8.75 -19.76
C ALA A 45 -8.40 -9.21 -20.73
N CYS A 46 -7.89 -10.44 -20.58
CA CYS A 46 -6.91 -11.01 -21.52
C CYS A 46 -7.46 -11.10 -22.94
N LYS A 47 -8.73 -11.50 -23.09
CA LYS A 47 -9.40 -11.57 -24.40
C LYS A 47 -9.54 -10.19 -25.03
N ARG A 48 -9.88 -9.17 -24.23
CA ARG A 48 -10.03 -7.78 -24.70
C ARG A 48 -8.70 -7.12 -25.07
N ALA A 49 -7.64 -7.41 -24.33
CA ALA A 49 -6.29 -6.92 -24.61
C ALA A 49 -5.52 -7.76 -25.64
N ASP A 50 -6.18 -8.74 -26.28
CA ASP A 50 -5.59 -9.64 -27.28
C ASP A 50 -4.27 -10.30 -26.81
N ILE A 51 -4.29 -10.87 -25.61
CA ILE A 51 -3.17 -11.60 -25.02
C ILE A 51 -3.63 -12.97 -24.51
N SER A 52 -2.77 -13.98 -24.65
CA SER A 52 -3.04 -15.28 -24.06
C SER A 52 -2.98 -15.22 -22.54
N ARG A 53 -3.83 -16.01 -21.86
CA ARG A 53 -3.80 -16.11 -20.40
C ARG A 53 -2.43 -16.58 -19.89
N SER A 54 -1.77 -17.48 -20.60
CA SER A 54 -0.44 -17.97 -20.23
C SER A 54 0.63 -16.88 -20.33
N ALA A 55 0.58 -16.02 -21.36
CA ALA A 55 1.48 -14.86 -21.46
C ALA A 55 1.22 -13.84 -20.35
N PHE A 56 -0.06 -13.57 -20.04
CA PHE A 56 -0.39 -12.72 -18.90
C PHE A 56 0.18 -13.26 -17.59
N TYR A 57 -0.08 -14.52 -17.24
CA TYR A 57 0.41 -15.11 -15.99
C TYR A 57 1.94 -15.24 -15.94
N LYS A 58 2.61 -15.38 -17.09
CA LYS A 58 4.08 -15.43 -17.14
C LYS A 58 4.74 -14.10 -16.75
N TYR A 59 4.09 -12.97 -17.06
CA TYR A 59 4.68 -11.64 -16.89
C TYR A 59 3.96 -10.74 -15.87
N ARG A 60 2.82 -11.17 -15.34
CA ARG A 60 1.96 -10.40 -14.42
C ARG A 60 2.74 -9.78 -13.26
N ASP A 61 3.67 -10.53 -12.67
CA ASP A 61 4.39 -10.10 -11.46
C ASP A 61 5.71 -9.38 -11.81
N SER A 62 6.15 -9.42 -13.06
CA SER A 62 7.37 -8.76 -13.55
C SER A 62 7.11 -7.43 -14.26
N VAL A 63 5.90 -7.23 -14.79
CA VAL A 63 5.51 -6.03 -15.54
C VAL A 63 4.52 -5.23 -14.72
N PHE A 64 4.90 -4.03 -14.32
CA PHE A 64 4.08 -3.14 -13.51
C PHE A 64 4.28 -1.70 -13.95
N THR A 65 3.27 -0.86 -13.74
CA THR A 65 3.42 0.58 -13.95
C THR A 65 4.33 1.17 -12.87
N TYR A 66 4.96 2.31 -13.16
CA TYR A 66 5.72 3.03 -12.15
C TYR A 66 4.84 3.39 -10.93
N GLU A 67 3.56 3.70 -11.18
CA GLU A 67 2.55 3.95 -10.15
C GLU A 67 2.24 2.73 -9.30
N GLU A 68 2.20 1.51 -9.85
CA GLU A 68 2.00 0.28 -9.05
C GLU A 68 3.16 0.04 -8.07
N LYS A 69 4.39 0.44 -8.42
CA LYS A 69 5.51 0.45 -7.48
C LYS A 69 5.51 1.62 -6.50
N LEU A 70 4.92 2.75 -6.90
CA LEU A 70 4.73 3.93 -6.07
C LEU A 70 3.41 3.97 -5.31
N LYS A 71 2.55 2.94 -5.46
CA LYS A 71 1.28 2.83 -4.76
C LYS A 71 1.62 2.69 -3.29
N GLY A 72 1.73 3.85 -2.66
CA GLY A 72 1.83 3.97 -1.24
C GLY A 72 0.61 3.29 -0.66
N ARG A 73 0.85 2.30 0.19
CA ARG A 73 -0.21 1.54 0.84
C ARG A 73 -1.10 2.49 1.61
N ILE A 74 -2.40 2.45 1.32
CA ILE A 74 -3.38 3.23 2.08
C ILE A 74 -3.76 2.37 3.28
N VAL A 75 -3.51 2.89 4.47
CA VAL A 75 -3.77 2.20 5.73
C VAL A 75 -4.77 3.01 6.53
N SER A 76 -5.84 2.37 6.98
CA SER A 76 -6.78 2.97 7.94
C SER A 76 -6.58 2.35 9.32
N LEU A 77 -6.38 3.20 10.32
CA LEU A 77 -6.21 2.83 11.71
C LEU A 77 -7.36 3.40 12.54
N TYR A 78 -7.80 2.60 13.50
CA TYR A 78 -8.62 3.03 14.62
C TYR A 78 -7.74 3.12 15.85
N ALA A 79 -7.80 4.21 16.61
CA ALA A 79 -7.09 4.36 17.87
C ALA A 79 -7.99 4.97 18.93
N VAL A 80 -7.75 4.62 20.19
CA VAL A 80 -8.38 5.27 21.35
C VAL A 80 -7.31 6.04 22.08
N LEU A 81 -7.51 7.36 22.22
CA LEU A 81 -6.57 8.28 22.83
C LEU A 81 -7.12 8.76 24.17
N ARG A 82 -6.25 8.91 25.18
CA ARG A 82 -6.61 9.65 26.40
C ARG A 82 -6.84 11.12 26.06
N ASP A 83 -7.84 11.72 26.70
CA ASP A 83 -8.18 13.14 26.55
C ASP A 83 -7.24 14.02 27.36
N ASN A 84 -5.96 14.01 26.97
CA ASN A 84 -4.92 14.84 27.56
C ASN A 84 -4.33 15.76 26.48
N PRO A 85 -3.98 17.00 26.82
CA PRO A 85 -3.31 17.90 25.89
C PRO A 85 -2.06 17.27 25.26
N GLY A 86 -1.97 17.33 23.94
CA GLY A 86 -0.80 16.87 23.18
C GLY A 86 -0.83 15.40 22.73
N VAL A 87 -1.76 14.56 23.21
CA VAL A 87 -1.80 13.12 22.81
C VAL A 87 -2.06 12.97 21.31
N LEU A 88 -3.04 13.71 20.75
CA LEU A 88 -3.29 13.71 19.30
C LEU A 88 -2.08 14.21 18.51
N SER A 89 -1.38 15.24 19.01
CA SER A 89 -0.18 15.78 18.37
C SER A 89 0.97 14.76 18.39
N SER A 90 1.13 14.01 19.48
CA SER A 90 2.09 12.91 19.59
C SER A 90 1.77 11.78 18.61
N LEU A 91 0.49 11.43 18.44
CA LEU A 91 0.05 10.48 17.42
C LEU A 91 0.44 10.95 16.01
N LEU A 92 0.10 12.19 15.65
CA LEU A 92 0.44 12.77 14.35
C LEU A 92 1.95 12.82 14.12
N SER A 93 2.72 13.15 15.16
CA SER A 93 4.18 13.15 15.11
C SER A 93 4.75 11.75 14.88
N CYS A 94 4.16 10.72 15.48
CA CYS A 94 4.52 9.32 15.23
C CYS A 94 4.25 8.92 13.77
N LEU A 95 3.08 9.25 13.24
CA LEU A 95 2.73 8.97 11.84
C LEU A 95 3.70 9.67 10.88
N HIS A 96 4.05 10.92 11.15
CA HIS A 96 5.03 11.67 10.35
C HIS A 96 6.42 11.01 10.39
N LYS A 97 6.89 10.54 11.57
CA LYS A 97 8.16 9.80 11.70
C LYS A 97 8.15 8.49 10.90
N CYS A 98 6.99 7.86 10.77
CA CYS A 98 6.78 6.67 9.95
C CYS A 98 6.69 6.98 8.45
N ASN A 99 6.91 8.24 8.03
CA ASN A 99 6.75 8.70 6.66
C ASN A 99 5.33 8.42 6.10
N ALA A 100 4.34 8.43 7.00
CA ALA A 100 2.93 8.20 6.72
C ALA A 100 2.24 9.55 6.47
N ASN A 101 1.78 9.77 5.25
CA ASN A 101 1.05 10.98 4.88
C ASN A 101 -0.42 10.85 5.32
N VAL A 102 -0.87 11.68 6.25
CA VAL A 102 -2.26 11.64 6.73
C VAL A 102 -3.20 12.16 5.65
N LEU A 103 -4.13 11.32 5.21
CA LEU A 103 -5.16 11.66 4.23
C LEU A 103 -6.43 12.16 4.91
N THR A 104 -6.86 11.46 5.96
CA THR A 104 -8.03 11.83 6.76
C THR A 104 -7.75 11.55 8.23
N LEU A 105 -8.33 12.38 9.10
CA LEU A 105 -8.35 12.17 10.53
C LEU A 105 -9.71 12.59 11.06
N ASN A 106 -10.40 11.67 11.72
CA ASN A 106 -11.68 11.92 12.36
C ASN A 106 -11.61 11.49 13.82
N GLN A 107 -11.71 12.45 14.73
CA GLN A 107 -11.75 12.23 16.17
C GLN A 107 -13.18 12.45 16.68
N SER A 108 -13.69 11.50 17.47
CA SER A 108 -14.97 11.66 18.17
C SER A 108 -14.84 12.61 19.36
N VAL A 109 -15.97 13.13 19.83
CA VAL A 109 -16.01 13.81 21.13
C VAL A 109 -15.48 12.86 22.22
N PRO A 110 -14.62 13.32 23.14
CA PRO A 110 -14.16 12.51 24.26
C PRO A 110 -15.33 12.03 25.13
N ILE A 111 -15.33 10.75 25.49
CA ILE A 111 -16.28 10.12 26.42
C ILE A 111 -15.43 9.41 27.49
N ASP A 112 -15.75 9.63 28.76
CA ASP A 112 -15.03 9.04 29.91
C ASP A 112 -13.50 9.26 29.89
N GLY A 113 -13.07 10.43 29.41
CA GLY A 113 -11.65 10.80 29.36
C GLY A 113 -10.85 10.14 28.22
N ALA A 114 -11.54 9.58 27.22
CA ALA A 114 -10.91 9.05 26.01
C ALA A 114 -11.68 9.41 24.73
N ALA A 115 -10.98 9.58 23.62
CA ALA A 115 -11.56 9.86 22.32
C ALA A 115 -11.13 8.82 21.29
N ALA A 116 -12.08 8.35 20.48
CA ALA A 116 -11.78 7.48 19.36
C ALA A 116 -11.31 8.32 18.17
N VAL A 117 -10.27 7.84 17.49
CA VAL A 117 -9.68 8.47 16.31
C VAL A 117 -9.61 7.43 15.20
N THR A 118 -10.20 7.76 14.05
CA THR A 118 -9.96 7.03 12.80
C THR A 118 -9.02 7.87 11.94
N VAL A 119 -7.89 7.30 11.54
CA VAL A 119 -6.91 7.96 10.70
C VAL A 119 -6.61 7.11 9.47
N THR A 120 -6.73 7.69 8.30
CA THR A 120 -6.29 7.07 7.04
C THR A 120 -5.00 7.73 6.61
N VAL A 121 -3.99 6.92 6.35
CA VAL A 121 -2.66 7.38 5.93
C VAL A 121 -2.24 6.70 4.64
N LYS A 122 -1.41 7.39 3.86
CA LYS A 122 -0.68 6.81 2.74
C LYS A 122 0.78 6.61 3.16
N LEU A 123 1.22 5.36 3.17
CA LEU A 123 2.62 5.02 3.43
C LEU A 123 3.44 5.26 2.17
N SER A 124 4.54 6.01 2.26
CA SER A 124 5.45 6.19 1.13
C SER A 124 6.29 4.93 0.94
N GLY A 125 6.33 4.35 -0.27
CA GLY A 125 6.81 2.99 -0.58
C GLY A 125 8.18 2.57 -0.01
N GLY A 126 8.19 2.15 1.26
CA GLY A 126 9.32 1.61 2.00
C GLY A 126 8.94 0.33 2.77
N PRO A 127 9.77 -0.15 3.72
CA PRO A 127 9.50 -1.39 4.45
C PRO A 127 8.35 -1.27 5.48
N MET A 128 7.80 -0.07 5.67
CA MET A 128 6.71 0.18 6.60
C MET A 128 5.40 -0.42 6.06
N ASP A 129 4.75 -1.26 6.85
CA ASP A 129 3.44 -1.83 6.58
C ASP A 129 2.43 -1.44 7.66
N GLY A 130 1.14 -1.78 7.45
CA GLY A 130 0.09 -1.46 8.41
C GLY A 130 0.33 -2.06 9.80
N ALA A 131 0.90 -3.27 9.87
CA ALA A 131 1.18 -3.96 11.12
C ALA A 131 2.27 -3.27 11.96
N THR A 132 3.34 -2.82 11.30
CA THR A 132 4.44 -2.08 11.93
C THR A 132 3.99 -0.69 12.33
N LEU A 133 3.25 0.01 11.47
CA LEU A 133 2.66 1.31 11.78
C LEU A 133 1.76 1.24 13.01
N ARG A 134 0.90 0.21 13.10
CA ARG A 134 0.06 -0.02 14.30
C ARG A 134 0.90 -0.18 15.55
N LYS A 135 2.00 -0.93 15.49
CA LYS A 135 2.90 -1.15 16.64
C LYS A 135 3.54 0.15 17.11
N GLU A 136 4.01 0.99 16.19
CA GLU A 136 4.56 2.31 16.49
C GLU A 136 3.50 3.21 17.15
N VAL A 137 2.28 3.24 16.60
CA VAL A 137 1.16 3.99 17.20
C VAL A 137 0.83 3.50 18.61
N CYS A 138 0.79 2.18 18.86
CA CYS A 138 0.57 1.64 20.21
C CYS A 138 1.66 2.03 21.22
N SER A 139 2.86 2.41 20.76
CA SER A 139 3.96 2.82 21.64
C SER A 139 3.88 4.29 22.08
N VAL A 140 2.99 5.07 21.46
CA VAL A 140 2.81 6.48 21.80
C VAL A 140 2.11 6.61 23.16
N GLU A 141 2.72 7.38 24.06
CA GLU A 141 2.15 7.67 25.36
C GLU A 141 0.78 8.37 25.22
N GLY A 142 -0.22 7.83 25.91
CA GLY A 142 -1.60 8.31 25.83
C GLY A 142 -2.48 7.58 24.82
N VAL A 143 -1.92 6.72 23.95
CA VAL A 143 -2.70 5.77 23.15
C VAL A 143 -3.10 4.60 24.04
N VAL A 144 -4.41 4.38 24.19
CA VAL A 144 -4.98 3.26 24.96
C VAL A 144 -5.05 2.00 24.11
N GLU A 145 -5.41 2.17 22.84
CA GLU A 145 -5.58 1.08 21.89
C GLU A 145 -5.33 1.57 20.46
N ALA A 146 -4.80 0.70 19.60
CA ALA A 146 -4.83 0.89 18.15
C ALA A 146 -5.10 -0.42 17.40
N ARG A 147 -5.92 -0.34 16.36
CA ARG A 147 -6.32 -1.45 15.48
C ARG A 147 -6.19 -1.04 14.03
N LEU A 148 -5.78 -1.99 13.19
CA LEU A 148 -5.83 -1.84 11.74
C LEU A 148 -7.27 -2.10 11.28
N ILE A 149 -7.84 -1.18 10.50
CA ILE A 149 -9.18 -1.32 9.90
C ILE A 149 -9.05 -1.89 8.48
N SER A 150 -8.16 -1.30 7.68
CA SER A 150 -7.90 -1.72 6.30
C SER A 150 -6.47 -1.40 5.88
N GLU A 151 -5.96 -2.17 4.92
CA GLU A 151 -4.70 -1.95 4.23
C GLU A 151 -4.90 -2.30 2.75
N GLU A 152 -4.69 -1.30 1.88
CA GLU A 152 -4.89 -1.36 0.42
C GLU A 152 -3.61 -1.01 -0.34
#